data_AF-A0A318RF98-F1
#
_entry.id   AF-A0A318RF98-F1
#
_cell.length_a   1.000
_cell.length_b   1.000
_cell.length_c   1.000
_cell.angle_alpha   90.00
_cell.angle_beta   90.00
_cell.angle_gamma   90.00
#
_symmetry.space_group_name_H-M   'P 1'
#
loop_
_entity.id
_entity.type
_entity.pdbx_description
1 polymer ?
#
loop_
_entity_poly.entity_id
_entity_poly.type
_entity_poly.pdbx_seq_one_letter_code
_entity_poly.pdbx_strand_id
1 'polypeptide(L)'
;MSAQTWWHSFEEDHDDVAVYRPDGFGFPPARGRRGLEVGPDGTVVELGLGRDDTPSRVESDTAAAPEVLHVDDDRLEIRRR
;
A
#
# COMPACT_ATOMS: atom_id res chain seq x y z
N MET A 1 -2.24 10.59 15.29
CA MET A 1 -1.95 10.64 13.83
C MET A 1 -3.14 10.00 13.14
N SER A 2 -3.69 10.60 12.08
CA SER A 2 -4.75 9.97 11.29
C SER A 2 -4.16 8.86 10.42
N ALA A 3 -5.00 7.98 9.89
CA ALA A 3 -4.55 7.00 8.91
C ALA A 3 -3.97 7.69 7.66
N GLN A 4 -2.95 7.09 7.07
CA GLN A 4 -2.25 7.58 5.88
C GLN A 4 -2.48 6.61 4.72
N THR A 5 -2.79 7.17 3.54
CA THR A 5 -2.95 6.41 2.30
C THR A 5 -1.63 6.36 1.53
N TRP A 6 -1.33 5.18 1.02
CA TRP A 6 -0.12 4.81 0.30
C TRP A 6 -0.51 4.13 -1.02
N TRP A 7 0.17 4.45 -2.11
CA TRP A 7 -0.10 3.93 -3.44
C TRP A 7 1.14 3.26 -4.02
N HIS A 8 0.95 2.13 -4.71
CA HIS A 8 2.05 1.33 -5.23
C HIS A 8 2.80 2.06 -6.35
N SER A 9 4.10 2.25 -6.14
CA SER A 9 5.09 2.76 -7.09
C SER A 9 5.78 1.59 -7.80
N PHE A 10 5.20 1.14 -8.91
CA PHE A 10 5.73 0.00 -9.67
C PHE A 10 7.16 0.22 -10.17
N GLU A 11 7.45 1.47 -10.48
CA GLU A 11 8.70 1.94 -11.04
C GLU A 11 9.86 1.90 -10.03
N GLU A 12 9.54 1.92 -8.73
CA GLU A 12 10.50 1.94 -7.64
C GLU A 12 10.63 0.59 -6.94
N ASP A 13 9.85 -0.41 -7.34
CA ASP A 13 9.98 -1.78 -6.86
C ASP A 13 11.38 -2.34 -7.15
N HIS A 14 11.89 -3.16 -6.24
CA HIS A 14 13.18 -3.81 -6.39
C HIS A 14 13.18 -5.15 -5.65
N ASP A 15 13.96 -6.11 -6.17
CA ASP A 15 14.07 -7.46 -5.61
C ASP A 15 12.69 -8.08 -5.25
N ASP A 16 12.48 -8.36 -3.96
CA ASP A 16 11.22 -8.84 -3.38
C ASP A 16 10.51 -7.75 -2.56
N VAL A 17 10.79 -6.48 -2.83
CA VAL A 17 10.24 -5.32 -2.14
C VAL A 17 9.24 -4.57 -3.04
N ALA A 18 8.04 -4.36 -2.52
CA ALA A 18 7.07 -3.42 -3.08
C ALA A 18 7.23 -2.04 -2.44
N VAL A 19 7.33 -1.00 -3.26
CA VAL A 19 7.48 0.38 -2.80
C VAL A 19 6.17 1.14 -2.96
N TYR A 20 5.78 1.87 -1.92
CA TYR A 20 4.59 2.71 -1.93
C TYR A 20 4.95 4.16 -1.62
N ARG A 21 4.25 5.09 -2.27
CA ARG A 21 4.36 6.54 -2.05
C ARG A 21 3.06 7.09 -1.47
N PRO A 22 3.10 8.15 -0.66
CA PRO A 22 1.90 8.72 -0.06
C PRO A 22 0.93 9.25 -1.13
N ASP A 23 -0.32 9.41 -0.74
CA ASP A 23 -1.32 10.10 -1.55
C ASP A 23 -0.82 11.48 -2.02
N GLY A 24 -1.13 11.82 -3.27
CA GLY A 24 -0.64 13.04 -3.93
C GLY A 24 0.72 12.90 -4.63
N PHE A 25 1.41 11.76 -4.54
CA PHE A 25 2.62 11.52 -5.32
C PHE A 25 2.32 11.49 -6.83
N GLY A 26 3.17 12.15 -7.62
CA GLY A 26 3.00 12.34 -9.07
C GLY A 26 3.40 11.12 -9.89
N PHE A 27 2.66 10.01 -9.74
CA PHE A 27 2.98 8.77 -10.43
C PHE A 27 2.82 8.87 -11.96
N PRO A 28 3.62 8.11 -12.74
CA PRO A 28 3.30 7.82 -14.13
C PRO A 28 1.94 7.11 -14.27
N PRO A 29 1.29 7.21 -15.45
CA PRO A 29 0.04 6.49 -15.72
C PRO A 29 0.21 4.98 -15.58
N ALA A 30 -0.59 4.36 -14.72
CA ALA A 30 -0.64 2.91 -14.56
C ALA A 30 -2.10 2.45 -14.39
N ARG A 31 -2.47 1.35 -15.04
CA ARG A 31 -3.78 0.72 -14.86
C ARG A 31 -3.76 -0.17 -13.62
N GLY A 32 -4.85 -0.16 -12.85
CA GLY A 32 -5.02 -1.08 -11.72
C GLY A 32 -4.05 -0.84 -10.56
N ARG A 33 -3.51 0.38 -10.40
CA ARG A 33 -2.70 0.74 -9.23
C ARG A 33 -3.50 0.47 -7.96
N ARG A 34 -2.89 -0.32 -7.07
CA ARG A 34 -3.42 -0.63 -5.74
C ARG A 34 -2.73 0.24 -4.70
N GLY A 35 -3.35 0.35 -3.54
CA GLY A 35 -2.85 1.10 -2.42
C GLY A 35 -3.08 0.38 -1.11
N LEU A 36 -2.66 1.04 -0.04
CA LEU A 36 -2.83 0.65 1.34
C LEU A 36 -3.27 1.88 2.14
N GLU A 37 -4.11 1.68 3.15
CA GLU A 37 -4.30 2.65 4.22
C GLU A 37 -3.68 2.09 5.48
N VAL A 38 -2.77 2.85 6.08
CA VAL A 38 -2.06 2.48 7.31
C VAL A 38 -2.53 3.38 8.44
N GLY A 39 -3.17 2.78 9.44
CA GLY A 39 -3.66 3.45 10.64
C GLY A 39 -2.57 3.67 11.69
N PRO A 40 -2.78 4.61 12.64
CA PRO A 40 -1.83 4.87 13.74
C PRO A 40 -1.65 3.66 14.66
N ASP A 41 -2.63 2.76 14.71
CA ASP A 41 -2.63 1.56 15.55
C ASP A 41 -1.97 0.36 14.85
N GLY A 42 -1.33 0.59 13.68
CA GLY A 42 -0.68 -0.45 12.87
C GLY A 42 -1.64 -1.23 11.96
N THR A 43 -2.93 -0.88 11.94
CA THR A 43 -3.91 -1.48 11.03
C THR A 43 -3.54 -1.18 9.58
N VAL A 44 -3.48 -2.21 8.75
CA VAL A 44 -3.28 -2.08 7.30
C VAL A 44 -4.54 -2.52 6.58
N VAL A 45 -4.99 -1.68 5.66
CA VAL A 45 -6.14 -1.93 4.79
C VAL A 45 -5.71 -1.90 3.35
N GLU A 46 -5.98 -2.96 2.61
CA GLU A 46 -5.75 -2.96 1.16
C GLU A 46 -6.79 -2.11 0.43
N LEU A 47 -6.31 -1.26 -0.47
CA LEU A 47 -7.10 -0.42 -1.37
C LEU A 47 -6.93 -0.94 -2.79
N GLY A 48 -8.02 -1.37 -3.42
CA GLY A 48 -7.96 -1.82 -4.80
C GLY A 48 -9.33 -1.84 -5.46
N LEU A 49 -9.32 -1.99 -6.78
CA LEU A 49 -10.49 -2.46 -7.51
C LEU A 49 -10.73 -3.90 -7.07
N GLY A 50 -11.81 -4.15 -6.34
CA GLY A 50 -12.26 -5.50 -6.07
C GLY A 50 -12.52 -6.25 -7.39
N ARG A 51 -12.72 -7.57 -7.28
CA ARG A 51 -12.97 -8.47 -8.41
C ARG A 51 -14.07 -7.98 -9.39
N ASP A 52 -15.00 -7.16 -8.91
CA ASP A 52 -16.18 -6.64 -9.63
C ASP A 52 -16.14 -5.11 -9.85
N ASP A 53 -14.96 -4.49 -10.02
CA ASP A 53 -14.78 -3.03 -10.17
C ASP A 53 -15.37 -2.19 -9.00
N THR A 54 -15.64 -2.84 -7.87
CA THR A 54 -16.14 -2.19 -6.65
C THR A 54 -14.95 -1.94 -5.71
N PRO A 55 -14.79 -0.73 -5.15
CA PRO A 55 -13.75 -0.48 -4.16
C PRO A 55 -13.95 -1.42 -2.97
N SER A 56 -12.96 -2.28 -2.69
CA SER A 56 -13.00 -3.21 -1.56
C SER A 56 -11.96 -2.81 -0.52
N ARG A 57 -12.38 -2.69 0.75
CA ARG A 57 -11.54 -2.50 1.93
C ARG A 57 -11.45 -3.84 2.65
N VAL A 58 -10.27 -4.43 2.69
CA VAL A 58 -10.01 -5.67 3.45
C VAL A 58 -9.04 -5.32 4.56
N GLU A 59 -9.48 -5.49 5.81
CA GLU A 59 -8.58 -5.45 6.96
C GLU A 59 -7.77 -6.74 6.97
N SER A 60 -6.45 -6.63 7.00
CA SER A 60 -5.60 -7.81 7.12
C SER A 60 -5.65 -8.36 8.56
N ASP A 61 -5.97 -9.64 8.72
CA ASP A 61 -5.70 -10.37 9.97
C ASP A 61 -4.19 -10.33 10.25
N THR A 62 -3.77 -10.19 11.51
CA THR A 62 -2.36 -9.91 11.86
C THR A 62 -1.38 -11.00 11.37
N ALA A 63 -1.86 -12.24 11.13
CA ALA A 63 -1.06 -13.31 10.53
C ALA A 63 -0.84 -13.15 9.00
N ALA A 64 -1.71 -12.41 8.33
CA ALA A 64 -1.67 -12.11 6.90
C ALA A 64 -1.33 -10.63 6.61
N ALA A 65 -0.96 -9.85 7.62
CA ALA A 65 -0.49 -8.48 7.46
C ALA A 65 0.85 -8.45 6.70
N PRO A 66 1.01 -7.55 5.71
CA PRO A 66 2.26 -7.42 4.97
C PRO A 66 3.45 -7.19 5.92
N GLU A 67 4.59 -7.81 5.62
CA GLU A 67 5.82 -7.53 6.37
C GLU A 67 6.36 -6.17 5.92
N VAL A 68 6.13 -5.16 6.76
CA VAL A 68 6.64 -3.80 6.56
C VAL A 68 8.13 -3.80 6.87
N LEU A 69 8.95 -3.50 5.87
CA LEU A 69 10.40 -3.41 6.01
C LEU A 69 10.82 -2.02 6.49
N HIS A 70 10.12 -0.98 6.00
CA HIS A 70 10.48 0.42 6.25
C HIS A 70 9.29 1.36 6.07
N VAL A 71 9.18 2.39 6.93
CA VAL A 71 8.19 3.48 6.82
C VAL A 71 8.84 4.81 7.19
N ASP A 72 8.89 5.73 6.23
CA ASP A 72 9.26 7.13 6.40
C ASP A 72 8.08 8.04 6.01
N ASP A 73 8.27 9.36 6.06
CA ASP A 73 7.26 10.35 5.67
C ASP A 73 6.80 10.23 4.20
N ASP A 74 7.67 9.80 3.29
CA ASP A 74 7.40 9.75 1.84
C ASP A 74 7.56 8.37 1.21
N ARG A 75 7.86 7.33 2.00
CA ARG A 75 8.16 5.98 1.48
C ARG A 75 7.72 4.89 2.45
N LEU A 76 7.00 3.91 1.91
CA LEU A 76 6.64 2.67 2.58
C LEU A 76 7.18 1.50 1.77
N GLU A 77 7.94 0.61 2.40
CA GLU A 77 8.48 -0.60 1.78
C GLU A 77 7.91 -1.84 2.44
N ILE A 78 7.41 -2.76 1.62
CA ILE A 78 6.79 -4.00 2.06
C ILE A 78 7.45 -5.17 1.34
N ARG A 79 7.77 -6.22 2.10
CA ARG A 79 8.22 -7.50 1.53
C ARG A 79 7.05 -8.17 0.80
N ARG A 80 7.28 -8.57 -0.44
CA ARG A 80 6.38 -9.41 -1.24
C ARG A 80 6.46 -10.85 -0.74
N ARG A 81 5.31 -11.50 -0.59
CA ARG A 81 5.23 -12.93 -0.28
C ARG A 81 5.32 -13.78 -1.54
#